data_AF-F6GC78-F1
#
_entry.id   AF-F6GC78-F1
#
_cell.length_a   1.000
_cell.length_b   1.000
_cell.length_c   1.000
_cell.angle_alpha   90.00
_cell.angle_beta   90.00
_cell.angle_gamma   90.00
#
_symmetry.space_group_name_H-M   'P 1'
#
loop_
_entity.id
_entity.type
_entity.pdbx_description
1 polymer ?
#
loop_
_entity_poly.entity_id
_entity_poly.type
_entity_poly.pdbx_seq_one_letter_code
_entity_poly.pdbx_strand_id
1 'polypeptide(L)'
;MEKPVFDLLVKISKDRYFDYEDKSRTNNRDKAIERSEKYRQLEYLQSQGFISRTKDIFIITEYGYVVAQYESWSEYINHQKELLDRKVKKENLDLKISDFQVRTKYLPYIISLISIVLSIIALSNQFKKENKTEEQVSNSTLLTSEKQVKNSINNGIWISTKDSLSSVEINGNNWTFKYVNEKTDLDDHYEYLITESVLNKQNEIIDGSLVLTNKSDTLKYGIDYISEKNMTLIFLPRGNFHYYERKE
;
A
#
# COMPACT_ATOMS: atom_id res chain seq x y z
N MET A 1 22.53 -22.96 0.60
CA MET A 1 23.67 -22.09 0.90
C MET A 1 24.08 -22.34 2.34
N GLU A 2 25.37 -22.46 2.60
CA GLU A 2 25.89 -22.62 3.96
C GLU A 2 25.82 -21.29 4.73
N LYS A 3 25.66 -21.36 6.06
CA LYS A 3 25.61 -20.17 6.92
C LYS A 3 26.76 -19.18 6.71
N PRO A 4 28.05 -19.59 6.68
CA PRO A 4 29.15 -18.63 6.48
C PRO A 4 29.08 -17.89 5.14
N VAL A 5 28.59 -18.55 4.09
CA VAL A 5 28.40 -17.93 2.76
C VAL A 5 27.28 -16.90 2.81
N PHE A 6 26.17 -17.22 3.49
CA PHE A 6 25.05 -16.29 3.67
C PHE A 6 25.44 -15.08 4.53
N ASP A 7 26.14 -15.31 5.64
CA ASP A 7 26.64 -14.23 6.51
C ASP A 7 27.59 -13.30 5.74
N LEU A 8 28.43 -13.84 4.85
CA LEU A 8 29.26 -13.05 3.95
C LEU A 8 28.42 -12.20 2.99
N LEU A 9 27.36 -12.76 2.39
CA LEU A 9 26.43 -12.00 1.53
C LEU A 9 25.76 -10.84 2.29
N VAL A 10 25.29 -11.09 3.51
CA VAL A 10 24.70 -10.06 4.38
C VAL A 10 25.72 -8.98 4.76
N LYS A 11 27.00 -9.36 4.93
CA LYS A 11 28.05 -8.38 5.15
C LYS A 11 28.26 -7.48 3.92
N ILE A 12 28.36 -8.07 2.73
CA ILE A 12 28.53 -7.33 1.47
C ILE A 12 27.33 -6.39 1.22
N SER A 13 26.11 -6.81 1.60
CA SER A 13 24.90 -6.01 1.39
C SER A 13 24.90 -4.71 2.21
N LYS A 14 25.47 -4.72 3.42
CA LYS A 14 25.58 -3.54 4.29
C LYS A 14 26.58 -2.53 3.76
N ASP A 15 27.73 -3.00 3.27
CA ASP A 15 28.82 -2.15 2.81
C ASP A 15 28.66 -1.72 1.34
N ARG A 16 27.68 -2.27 0.62
CA ARG A 16 27.37 -2.12 -0.84
C ARG A 16 28.46 -2.60 -1.79
N TYR A 17 29.71 -2.56 -1.37
CA TYR A 17 30.85 -3.11 -2.07
C TYR A 17 31.78 -3.80 -1.06
N PHE A 18 32.51 -4.79 -1.55
CA PHE A 18 33.49 -5.53 -0.77
C PHE A 18 34.80 -5.54 -1.54
N ASP A 19 35.78 -4.81 -1.00
CA ASP A 19 37.14 -4.81 -1.54
C ASP A 19 37.91 -5.99 -0.95
N TYR A 20 38.38 -6.90 -1.82
CA TYR A 20 39.19 -8.04 -1.43
C TYR A 20 40.70 -7.73 -1.48
N GLU A 21 41.13 -6.49 -1.82
CA GLU A 21 42.55 -6.09 -1.84
C GLU A 21 43.18 -6.10 -0.43
N ASP A 22 43.51 -7.29 0.07
CA ASP A 22 44.45 -7.44 1.17
C ASP A 22 45.88 -7.51 0.59
N LYS A 23 46.48 -6.33 0.41
CA LYS A 23 47.86 -6.14 -0.09
C LYS A 23 48.95 -6.65 0.89
N SER A 24 48.59 -7.24 2.02
CA SER A 24 49.57 -7.77 2.98
C SER A 24 50.06 -9.17 2.59
N ARG A 25 51.35 -9.26 2.20
CA ARG A 25 52.10 -10.53 2.18
C ARG A 25 52.25 -11.01 3.61
N THR A 26 51.41 -11.95 4.05
CA THR A 26 51.56 -12.61 5.36
C THR A 26 52.19 -13.98 5.15
N ASN A 27 53.25 -14.27 5.92
CA ASN A 27 53.87 -15.59 5.98
C ASN A 27 53.10 -16.57 6.90
N ASN A 28 51.94 -16.19 7.42
CA ASN A 28 51.14 -17.03 8.31
C ASN A 28 50.21 -17.96 7.50
N ARG A 29 50.38 -19.27 7.70
CA ARG A 29 49.64 -20.34 7.02
C ARG A 29 48.13 -20.30 7.30
N ASP A 30 47.72 -19.96 8.53
CA ASP A 30 46.31 -19.94 8.92
C ASP A 30 45.56 -18.81 8.20
N LYS A 31 46.21 -17.64 8.07
CA LYS A 31 45.69 -16.51 7.29
C LYS A 31 45.56 -16.85 5.79
N ALA A 32 46.45 -17.69 5.25
CA ALA A 32 46.36 -18.12 3.86
C ALA A 32 45.16 -19.08 3.62
N ILE A 33 44.88 -19.96 4.58
CA ILE A 33 43.74 -20.88 4.53
C ILE A 33 42.43 -20.08 4.62
N GLU A 34 42.30 -19.17 5.59
CA GLU A 34 41.11 -18.32 5.75
C GLU A 34 40.82 -17.49 4.48
N ARG A 35 41.88 -16.94 3.85
CA ARG A 35 41.76 -16.24 2.57
C ARG A 35 41.22 -17.13 1.47
N SER A 36 41.74 -18.36 1.36
CA SER A 36 41.29 -19.32 0.34
C SER A 36 39.82 -19.70 0.52
N GLU A 37 39.36 -19.85 1.76
CA GLU A 37 37.97 -20.18 2.06
C GLU A 37 37.04 -19.02 1.70
N LYS A 38 37.38 -17.80 2.14
CA LYS A 38 36.61 -16.60 1.80
C LYS A 38 36.54 -16.35 0.30
N TYR A 39 37.62 -16.62 -0.43
CA TYR A 39 37.63 -16.53 -1.89
C TYR A 39 36.66 -17.52 -2.53
N ARG A 40 36.64 -18.77 -2.07
CA ARG A 40 35.66 -19.78 -2.54
C ARG A 40 34.21 -19.37 -2.25
N GLN A 41 33.95 -18.74 -1.11
CA GLN A 41 32.63 -18.21 -0.78
C GLN A 41 32.22 -17.09 -1.74
N LEU A 42 33.13 -16.16 -2.06
CA LEU A 42 32.89 -15.09 -3.03
C LEU A 42 32.64 -15.62 -4.44
N GLU A 43 33.44 -16.59 -4.90
CA GLU A 43 33.21 -17.25 -6.20
C GLU A 43 31.85 -17.95 -6.25
N TYR A 44 31.47 -18.64 -5.17
CA TYR A 44 30.15 -19.24 -5.08
C TYR A 44 29.05 -18.19 -5.20
N LEU A 45 29.12 -17.10 -4.41
CA LEU A 45 28.14 -16.01 -4.46
C LEU A 45 28.05 -15.37 -5.86
N GLN A 46 29.20 -15.22 -6.53
CA GLN A 46 29.28 -14.69 -7.89
C GLN A 46 28.64 -15.65 -8.90
N SER A 47 28.92 -16.96 -8.80
CA SER A 47 28.35 -17.99 -9.68
C SER A 47 26.82 -18.09 -9.59
N GLN A 48 26.27 -17.80 -8.41
CA GLN A 48 24.82 -17.78 -8.17
C GLN A 48 24.18 -16.43 -8.52
N GLY A 49 24.96 -15.45 -8.98
CA GLY A 49 24.47 -14.13 -9.37
C GLY A 49 24.08 -13.22 -8.22
N PHE A 50 24.47 -13.53 -6.97
CA PHE A 50 24.20 -12.67 -5.80
C PHE A 50 25.13 -11.46 -5.75
N ILE A 51 26.35 -11.61 -6.28
CA ILE A 51 27.33 -10.53 -6.40
C ILE A 51 27.91 -10.52 -7.81
N SER A 52 28.41 -9.37 -8.23
CA SER A 52 29.16 -9.16 -9.45
C SER A 52 30.58 -8.71 -9.10
N ARG A 53 31.55 -8.97 -9.98
CA ARG A 53 32.94 -8.58 -9.77
C ARG A 53 33.36 -7.57 -10.83
N THR A 54 33.89 -6.43 -10.37
CA THR A 54 34.48 -5.39 -11.21
C THR A 54 35.92 -5.17 -10.74
N LYS A 55 36.90 -5.68 -11.49
CA LYS A 55 38.31 -5.77 -11.06
C LYS A 55 38.43 -6.55 -9.75
N ASP A 56 38.87 -5.93 -8.65
CA ASP A 56 39.05 -6.58 -7.35
C ASP A 56 37.94 -6.21 -6.33
N ILE A 57 36.90 -5.53 -6.83
CA ILE A 57 35.75 -5.12 -6.02
C ILE A 57 34.57 -6.04 -6.35
N PHE A 58 33.96 -6.59 -5.30
CA PHE A 58 32.70 -7.32 -5.38
C PHE A 58 31.54 -6.38 -5.04
N ILE A 59 30.52 -6.35 -5.89
CA ILE A 59 29.35 -5.48 -5.76
C ILE A 59 28.12 -6.36 -5.67
N ILE A 60 27.25 -6.10 -4.70
CA ILE A 60 26.00 -6.86 -4.56
C ILE A 60 25.05 -6.58 -5.74
N THR A 61 24.43 -7.63 -6.28
CA THR A 61 23.39 -7.47 -7.30
C THR A 61 22.04 -7.17 -6.65
N GLU A 62 21.06 -6.73 -7.43
CA GLU A 62 19.68 -6.57 -6.92
C GLU A 62 19.14 -7.88 -6.34
N TYR A 63 19.39 -9.00 -7.02
CA TYR A 63 19.00 -10.33 -6.54
C TYR A 63 19.67 -10.68 -5.21
N GLY A 64 20.99 -10.46 -5.08
CA GLY A 64 21.71 -10.67 -3.82
C GLY A 64 21.20 -9.76 -2.70
N TYR A 65 20.85 -8.51 -3.03
CA TYR A 65 20.33 -7.56 -2.05
C TYR A 65 18.98 -8.00 -1.47
N VAL A 66 18.06 -8.49 -2.32
CA VAL A 66 16.77 -9.05 -1.88
C VAL A 66 16.98 -10.26 -0.97
N VAL A 67 17.88 -11.17 -1.35
CA VAL A 67 18.18 -12.37 -0.56
C VAL A 67 18.80 -12.01 0.80
N ALA A 68 19.63 -10.97 0.85
CA ALA A 68 20.29 -10.52 2.07
C ALA A 68 19.36 -9.82 3.08
N GLN A 69 18.10 -9.56 2.74
CA GLN A 69 17.11 -9.00 3.68
C GLN A 69 16.56 -10.03 4.67
N TYR A 70 16.77 -11.32 4.41
CA TYR A 70 16.28 -12.41 5.25
C TYR A 70 17.30 -12.76 6.35
N GLU A 71 16.85 -13.32 7.45
CA GLU A 71 17.73 -13.74 8.55
C GLU A 71 18.57 -14.98 8.18
N SER A 72 18.05 -15.79 7.25
CA SER A 72 18.73 -17.00 6.78
C SER A 72 18.35 -17.40 5.37
N TRP A 73 19.22 -18.21 4.74
CA TRP A 73 18.90 -18.85 3.45
C TRP A 73 17.66 -19.74 3.52
N SER A 74 17.45 -20.46 4.63
CA SER A 74 16.25 -21.29 4.82
C SER A 74 14.97 -20.47 4.84
N GLU A 75 14.99 -19.30 5.48
CA GLU A 75 13.85 -18.40 5.53
C GLU A 75 13.52 -17.85 4.14
N TYR A 76 14.53 -17.39 3.40
CA TYR A 76 14.35 -16.97 2.01
C TYR A 76 13.70 -18.08 1.16
N ILE A 77 14.19 -19.32 1.27
CA ILE A 77 13.63 -20.47 0.54
C ILE A 77 12.19 -20.76 0.95
N ASN A 78 11.86 -20.67 2.23
CA ASN A 78 10.49 -20.86 2.71
C ASN A 78 9.55 -19.77 2.16
N HIS A 79 10.00 -18.52 2.18
CA HIS A 79 9.24 -17.42 1.59
C HIS A 79 9.00 -17.62 0.08
N GLN A 80 10.01 -18.07 -0.68
CA GLN A 80 9.84 -18.39 -2.10
C GLN A 80 8.84 -19.53 -2.34
N LYS A 81 8.84 -20.56 -1.48
CA LYS A 81 7.84 -21.64 -1.54
C LYS A 81 6.43 -21.10 -1.30
N GLU A 82 6.23 -20.25 -0.30
CA GLU A 82 4.92 -19.63 -0.05
C GLU A 82 4.44 -18.80 -1.24
N LEU A 83 5.32 -18.02 -1.87
CA LEU A 83 4.96 -17.26 -3.07
C LEU A 83 4.54 -18.17 -4.22
N LEU A 84 5.25 -19.28 -4.42
CA LEU A 84 4.90 -20.27 -5.43
C LEU A 84 3.55 -20.93 -5.13
N ASP A 85 3.30 -21.31 -3.88
CA ASP A 85 2.02 -21.90 -3.45
C ASP A 85 0.86 -20.92 -3.65
N ARG A 86 1.06 -19.64 -3.33
CA ARG A 86 0.08 -18.58 -3.59
C ARG A 86 -0.20 -18.44 -5.09
N LYS A 87 0.83 -18.51 -5.94
CA LYS A 87 0.68 -18.46 -7.40
C LYS A 87 -0.11 -19.65 -7.94
N VAL A 88 0.24 -20.87 -7.53
CA VAL A 88 -0.48 -22.09 -7.91
C VAL A 88 -1.94 -22.04 -7.44
N LYS A 89 -2.19 -21.59 -6.21
CA LYS A 89 -3.54 -21.42 -5.69
C LYS A 89 -4.35 -20.39 -6.49
N LYS A 90 -3.73 -19.26 -6.86
CA LYS A 90 -4.36 -18.25 -7.71
C LYS A 90 -4.72 -18.82 -9.08
N GLU A 91 -3.79 -19.49 -9.75
CA GLU A 91 -4.03 -20.12 -11.06
C GLU A 91 -5.17 -21.15 -10.98
N ASN A 92 -5.24 -21.93 -9.90
CA ASN A 92 -6.35 -22.87 -9.67
C ASN A 92 -7.70 -22.16 -9.50
N LEU A 93 -7.74 -21.05 -8.76
CA LEU A 93 -8.95 -20.24 -8.59
C LEU A 93 -9.37 -19.59 -9.89
N ASP A 94 -8.43 -19.04 -10.66
CA ASP A 94 -8.70 -18.43 -11.97
C ASP A 94 -9.29 -19.47 -12.95
N LEU A 95 -8.77 -20.70 -12.95
CA LEU A 95 -9.34 -21.81 -13.73
C LEU A 95 -10.76 -22.16 -13.26
N LYS A 96 -11.01 -22.23 -11.95
CA LYS A 96 -12.36 -22.49 -11.42
C LYS A 96 -13.36 -21.37 -11.75
N ILE A 97 -12.92 -20.11 -11.69
CA ILE A 97 -13.74 -18.97 -12.07
C ILE A 97 -14.06 -19.04 -13.56
N SER A 98 -13.06 -19.34 -14.39
CA SER A 98 -13.25 -19.51 -15.84
C SER A 98 -14.25 -20.64 -16.15
N ASP A 99 -14.09 -21.81 -15.52
CA ASP A 99 -15.03 -22.93 -15.68
C ASP A 99 -16.45 -22.57 -15.22
N PHE A 100 -16.56 -21.87 -14.08
CA PHE A 100 -17.83 -21.37 -13.58
C PHE A 100 -18.49 -20.37 -14.54
N GLN A 101 -17.73 -19.43 -15.12
CA GLN A 101 -18.22 -18.47 -16.11
C GLN A 101 -18.70 -19.15 -17.39
N VAL A 102 -17.98 -20.17 -17.86
CA VAL A 102 -18.38 -20.99 -19.02
C VAL A 102 -19.70 -21.72 -18.72
N ARG A 103 -19.81 -22.33 -17.53
CA ARG A 103 -21.00 -23.08 -17.12
C ARG A 103 -22.22 -22.17 -16.89
N THR A 104 -22.00 -20.96 -16.39
CA THR A 104 -23.06 -20.02 -15.99
C THR A 104 -23.08 -18.78 -16.89
N LYS A 105 -23.11 -19.00 -18.21
CA LYS A 105 -23.08 -17.95 -19.25
C LYS A 105 -24.02 -16.76 -19.00
N TYR A 106 -25.19 -16.98 -18.38
CA TYR A 106 -26.18 -15.94 -18.13
C TYR A 106 -26.09 -15.27 -16.76
N LEU A 107 -25.26 -15.76 -15.84
CA LEU A 107 -25.17 -15.26 -14.46
C LEU A 107 -24.84 -13.76 -14.37
N PRO A 108 -23.89 -13.21 -15.16
CA PRO A 108 -23.63 -11.76 -15.14
C PRO A 108 -24.87 -10.94 -15.49
N TYR A 109 -25.66 -11.40 -16.45
CA TYR A 109 -26.90 -10.72 -16.86
C TYR A 109 -27.99 -10.81 -15.77
N ILE A 110 -28.09 -11.95 -15.08
CA ILE A 110 -29.03 -12.13 -13.97
C ILE A 110 -28.66 -11.18 -12.81
N ILE A 111 -27.39 -11.09 -12.44
CA ILE A 111 -26.91 -10.16 -11.39
C ILE A 111 -27.20 -8.71 -11.80
N SER A 112 -26.93 -8.35 -13.05
CA SER A 112 -27.24 -7.01 -13.58
C SER A 112 -28.74 -6.72 -13.59
N LEU A 113 -29.59 -7.70 -13.86
CA LEU A 113 -31.04 -7.51 -13.85
C LEU A 113 -31.54 -7.30 -12.42
N ILE A 114 -31.02 -8.06 -11.46
CA ILE A 114 -31.34 -7.90 -10.03
C ILE A 114 -30.94 -6.51 -9.53
N SER A 115 -29.76 -6.00 -9.91
CA SER A 115 -29.33 -4.67 -9.47
C SER A 115 -30.25 -3.57 -10.00
N ILE A 116 -30.68 -3.65 -11.26
CA ILE A 116 -31.65 -2.71 -11.85
C ILE A 116 -32.99 -2.75 -11.08
N VAL A 117 -33.49 -3.96 -10.78
CA VAL A 117 -34.75 -4.12 -10.03
C VAL A 117 -34.63 -3.51 -8.63
N LEU A 118 -33.51 -3.74 -7.93
CA LEU A 118 -33.26 -3.15 -6.61
C LEU A 118 -33.20 -1.61 -6.68
N SER A 119 -32.57 -1.04 -7.71
CA SER A 119 -32.54 0.40 -7.94
C SER A 119 -33.94 0.98 -8.16
N ILE A 120 -34.80 0.31 -8.94
CA ILE A 120 -36.19 0.73 -9.18
C ILE A 120 -37.01 0.69 -7.88
N ILE A 121 -36.83 -0.36 -7.06
CA ILE A 121 -37.51 -0.49 -5.77
C ILE A 121 -37.07 0.64 -4.82
N ALA A 122 -35.78 0.93 -4.75
CA ALA A 122 -35.25 2.01 -3.93
C ALA A 122 -35.82 3.37 -4.34
N LEU A 123 -35.85 3.66 -5.65
CA LEU A 123 -36.41 4.90 -6.20
C LEU A 123 -37.92 5.01 -5.91
N SER A 124 -38.66 3.92 -6.05
CA SER A 124 -40.11 3.89 -5.77
C SER A 124 -40.42 4.16 -4.29
N ASN A 125 -39.56 3.68 -3.38
CA ASN A 125 -39.71 3.95 -1.95
C ASN A 125 -39.38 5.41 -1.60
N GLN A 126 -38.45 6.05 -2.32
CA GLN A 126 -38.16 7.48 -2.16
C GLN A 126 -39.37 8.35 -2.56
N PHE A 127 -39.99 8.08 -3.72
CA PHE A 127 -41.19 8.81 -4.16
C PHE A 127 -42.39 8.63 -3.21
N LYS A 128 -42.57 7.45 -2.61
CA LYS A 128 -43.59 7.23 -1.56
C LYS A 128 -43.35 8.05 -0.30
N LYS A 129 -42.09 8.41 0.01
CA LYS A 129 -41.72 9.19 1.18
C LYS A 129 -41.95 10.69 0.95
N GLU A 130 -41.67 11.18 -0.25
CA GLU A 130 -41.96 12.58 -0.65
C GLU A 130 -43.47 12.87 -0.67
N ASN A 131 -44.28 11.97 -1.25
CA ASN A 131 -45.74 12.15 -1.31
C ASN A 131 -46.46 12.08 0.05
N LYS A 132 -45.78 11.59 1.10
CA LYS A 132 -46.31 11.58 2.47
C LYS A 132 -45.98 12.85 3.26
N THR A 133 -45.10 13.73 2.74
CA THR A 133 -44.58 14.89 3.47
C THR A 133 -45.31 16.19 3.11
N GLU A 134 -46.18 16.21 2.09
CA GLU A 134 -46.92 17.41 1.69
C GLU A 134 -48.25 17.65 2.46
N GLU A 135 -48.70 16.75 3.35
CA GLU A 135 -49.94 16.94 4.13
C GLU A 135 -49.75 17.37 5.61
N GLN A 136 -48.53 17.71 6.06
CA GLN A 136 -48.33 18.23 7.43
C GLN A 136 -47.33 19.39 7.46
N VAL A 137 -47.82 20.59 7.14
CA VAL A 137 -47.18 21.87 7.53
C VAL A 137 -48.12 22.61 8.47
N SER A 138 -48.13 22.21 9.73
CA SER A 138 -48.34 23.14 10.86
C SER A 138 -48.01 22.46 12.17
N ASN A 139 -47.02 23.06 12.83
CA ASN A 139 -46.66 22.95 14.24
C ASN A 139 -45.90 21.70 14.69
N SER A 140 -44.75 21.99 15.30
CA SER A 140 -44.10 21.33 16.44
C SER A 140 -42.64 20.99 16.10
N THR A 141 -41.72 21.84 16.55
CA THR A 141 -40.89 21.59 17.75
C THR A 141 -39.72 20.67 17.45
N LEU A 142 -38.55 21.30 17.37
CA LEU A 142 -37.32 20.91 18.08
C LEU A 142 -37.32 19.45 18.59
N LEU A 143 -36.75 18.55 17.77
CA LEU A 143 -36.26 17.25 18.22
C LEU A 143 -34.77 17.16 17.91
N THR A 144 -34.01 17.57 18.92
CA THR A 144 -32.70 16.99 19.27
C THR A 144 -32.80 15.46 19.35
N SER A 145 -31.82 14.77 18.73
CA SER A 145 -31.44 13.34 18.84
C SER A 145 -31.25 12.81 17.42
N GLU A 146 -30.06 12.57 16.87
CA GLU A 146 -28.85 12.02 17.46
C GLU A 146 -27.61 12.72 16.89
N LYS A 147 -26.60 12.90 17.72
CA LYS A 147 -25.29 13.43 17.36
C LYS A 147 -24.58 12.38 16.49
N GLN A 148 -24.87 12.36 15.18
CA GLN A 148 -23.96 11.74 14.21
C GLN A 148 -22.62 12.45 14.36
N VAL A 149 -21.65 11.76 14.95
CA VAL A 149 -20.27 12.20 14.92
C VAL A 149 -19.88 12.23 13.45
N LYS A 150 -19.77 13.43 12.88
CA LYS A 150 -19.44 13.64 11.48
C LYS A 150 -17.99 13.19 11.31
N ASN A 151 -17.78 12.02 10.73
CA ASN A 151 -16.48 11.52 10.31
C ASN A 151 -16.00 12.38 9.14
N SER A 152 -15.50 13.58 9.44
CA SER A 152 -15.01 14.55 8.45
C SER A 152 -13.59 14.96 8.80
N ILE A 153 -12.77 15.13 7.78
CA ILE A 153 -11.43 15.67 7.91
C ILE A 153 -11.54 17.18 7.98
N ASN A 154 -10.70 17.82 8.81
CA ASN A 154 -10.72 19.27 8.89
C ASN A 154 -10.33 19.91 7.55
N ASN A 155 -11.12 20.91 7.15
CA ASN A 155 -10.81 21.72 5.97
C ASN A 155 -9.45 22.42 6.14
N GLY A 156 -8.76 22.64 5.01
CA GLY A 156 -7.48 23.33 4.97
C GLY A 156 -6.49 22.69 4.01
N ILE A 157 -5.26 23.18 4.06
CA ILE A 157 -4.15 22.68 3.25
C ILE A 157 -3.30 21.75 4.12
N TRP A 158 -3.07 20.54 3.62
CA TRP A 158 -2.30 19.48 4.25
C TRP A 158 -1.03 19.26 3.43
N ILE A 159 0.13 19.58 3.99
CA ILE A 159 1.43 19.50 3.29
C ILE A 159 2.06 18.15 3.59
N SER A 160 2.59 17.47 2.57
CA SER A 160 3.30 16.22 2.80
C SER A 160 4.58 16.46 3.60
N THR A 161 4.80 15.64 4.63
CA THR A 161 6.05 15.73 5.42
C THR A 161 7.25 15.14 4.70
N LYS A 162 7.04 14.38 3.61
CA LYS A 162 8.09 13.81 2.76
C LYS A 162 8.44 14.69 1.57
N ASP A 163 7.47 15.42 1.04
CA ASP A 163 7.66 16.33 -0.10
C ASP A 163 6.92 17.64 0.17
N SER A 164 7.67 18.70 0.49
CA SER A 164 7.10 20.02 0.80
C SER A 164 6.41 20.71 -0.38
N LEU A 165 6.63 20.22 -1.61
CA LEU A 165 5.96 20.69 -2.81
C LEU A 165 4.62 20.00 -3.05
N SER A 166 4.36 18.88 -2.36
CA SER A 166 3.11 18.13 -2.45
C SER A 166 2.17 18.53 -1.33
N SER A 167 0.94 18.89 -1.69
CA SER A 167 -0.11 19.21 -0.73
C SER A 167 -1.47 18.70 -1.17
N VAL A 168 -2.37 18.60 -0.20
CA VAL A 168 -3.78 18.29 -0.39
C VAL A 168 -4.59 19.45 0.17
N GLU A 169 -5.52 19.97 -0.61
CA GLU A 169 -6.52 20.92 -0.11
C GLU A 169 -7.85 20.19 0.12
N ILE A 170 -8.38 20.31 1.33
CA ILE A 170 -9.67 19.76 1.72
C ILE A 170 -10.65 20.91 1.95
N ASN A 171 -11.78 20.89 1.24
CA ASN A 171 -12.85 21.87 1.40
C ASN A 171 -14.22 21.18 1.34
N GLY A 172 -14.83 20.93 2.49
CA GLY A 172 -16.07 20.16 2.58
C GLY A 172 -15.76 18.70 2.29
N ASN A 173 -16.41 18.12 1.27
CA ASN A 173 -16.12 16.77 0.80
C ASN A 173 -15.14 16.75 -0.39
N ASN A 174 -14.62 17.90 -0.80
CA ASN A 174 -13.69 17.99 -1.93
C ASN A 174 -12.26 17.81 -1.43
N TRP A 175 -11.54 16.95 -2.14
CA TRP A 175 -10.13 16.63 -1.96
C TRP A 175 -9.38 16.98 -3.23
N THR A 176 -8.45 17.91 -3.15
CA THR A 176 -7.69 18.38 -4.32
C THR A 176 -6.21 18.14 -4.12
N PHE A 177 -5.59 17.32 -4.97
CA PHE A 177 -4.14 17.17 -4.99
C PHE A 177 -3.49 18.39 -5.63
N LYS A 178 -2.40 18.88 -5.03
CA LYS A 178 -1.66 20.05 -5.50
C LYS A 178 -0.18 19.78 -5.49
N TYR A 179 0.48 20.14 -6.58
CA TYR A 179 1.94 20.18 -6.68
C TYR A 179 2.39 21.62 -6.97
N VAL A 180 3.45 22.08 -6.31
CA VAL A 180 3.99 23.43 -6.53
C VAL A 180 4.39 23.58 -8.01
N ASN A 181 3.93 24.67 -8.62
CA ASN A 181 4.11 25.04 -10.03
C ASN A 181 3.32 24.22 -11.07
N GLU A 182 2.43 23.32 -10.63
CA GLU A 182 1.46 22.69 -11.52
C GLU A 182 0.10 23.39 -11.41
N LYS A 183 -0.60 23.51 -12.55
CA LYS A 183 -1.99 23.98 -12.54
C LYS A 183 -2.85 22.81 -12.12
N THR A 184 -3.71 23.04 -11.14
CA THR A 184 -4.74 22.07 -10.77
C THR A 184 -5.73 21.92 -11.93
N ASP A 185 -5.83 20.72 -12.47
CA ASP A 185 -6.77 20.36 -13.51
C ASP A 185 -8.03 19.69 -12.92
N LEU A 186 -9.06 19.50 -13.75
CA LEU A 186 -10.33 18.91 -13.30
C LEU A 186 -10.18 17.50 -12.73
N ASP A 187 -9.17 16.75 -13.17
CA ASP A 187 -8.87 15.39 -12.73
C ASP A 187 -8.19 15.35 -11.35
N ASP A 188 -7.71 16.48 -10.84
CA ASP A 188 -7.10 16.61 -9.51
C ASP A 188 -8.14 16.77 -8.40
N HIS A 189 -9.41 16.97 -8.76
CA HIS A 189 -10.53 17.12 -7.82
C HIS A 189 -11.26 15.81 -7.59
N TYR A 190 -11.26 15.37 -6.34
CA TYR A 190 -11.95 14.17 -5.89
C TYR A 190 -13.02 14.55 -4.87
N GLU A 191 -14.12 13.80 -4.87
CA GLU A 191 -15.02 13.74 -3.73
C GLU A 191 -14.52 12.65 -2.78
N TYR A 192 -14.37 12.97 -1.49
CA TYR A 192 -13.95 12.01 -0.49
C TYR A 192 -15.11 11.50 0.35
N LEU A 193 -15.02 10.23 0.73
CA LEU A 193 -15.93 9.57 1.65
C LEU A 193 -15.15 8.69 2.63
N ILE A 194 -15.38 8.88 3.92
CA ILE A 194 -14.90 7.96 4.96
C ILE A 194 -15.96 6.88 5.15
N THR A 195 -15.66 5.65 4.72
CA THR A 195 -16.61 4.53 4.74
C THR A 195 -16.62 3.82 6.09
N GLU A 196 -15.48 3.80 6.77
CA GLU A 196 -15.29 3.17 8.09
C GLU A 196 -14.35 4.06 8.91
N SER A 197 -14.58 4.17 10.21
CA SER A 197 -13.69 4.91 11.10
C SER A 197 -13.80 4.42 12.55
N VAL A 198 -12.66 4.30 13.22
CA VAL A 198 -12.55 4.07 14.65
C VAL A 198 -12.02 5.34 15.29
N LEU A 199 -12.73 5.86 16.29
CA LEU A 199 -12.35 7.08 17.01
C LEU A 199 -11.71 6.75 18.36
N ASN A 200 -10.72 7.53 18.77
CA ASN A 200 -10.21 7.52 20.14
C ASN A 200 -11.04 8.43 21.06
N LYS A 201 -10.63 8.55 22.33
CA LYS A 201 -11.32 9.36 23.35
C LYS A 201 -11.26 10.88 23.06
N GLN A 202 -10.38 11.29 22.14
CA GLN A 202 -10.15 12.67 21.72
C GLN A 202 -10.87 12.99 20.39
N ASN A 203 -11.73 12.08 19.88
CA ASN A 203 -12.39 12.17 18.58
C ASN A 203 -11.42 12.23 17.39
N GLU A 204 -10.21 11.71 17.55
CA GLU A 204 -9.27 11.50 16.44
C GLU A 204 -9.55 10.15 15.80
N ILE A 205 -9.40 10.05 14.49
CA ILE A 205 -9.57 8.79 13.76
C ILE A 205 -8.26 8.01 13.90
N ILE A 206 -8.31 6.81 14.47
CA ILE A 206 -7.15 5.94 14.70
C ILE A 206 -7.14 4.68 13.84
N ASP A 207 -8.20 4.46 13.07
CA ASP A 207 -8.31 3.43 12.03
C ASP A 207 -9.49 3.77 11.12
N GLY A 208 -9.50 3.31 9.87
CA GLY A 208 -10.64 3.50 8.97
C GLY A 208 -10.32 3.31 7.49
N SER A 209 -11.30 3.67 6.65
CA SER A 209 -11.21 3.58 5.20
C SER A 209 -11.70 4.87 4.56
N LEU A 210 -10.88 5.40 3.65
CA LEU A 210 -11.12 6.61 2.87
C LEU A 210 -11.16 6.26 1.39
N VAL A 211 -12.24 6.67 0.72
CA VAL A 211 -12.41 6.52 -0.72
C VAL A 211 -12.46 7.90 -1.36
N LEU A 212 -11.63 8.12 -2.37
CA LEU A 212 -11.63 9.34 -3.19
C LEU A 212 -12.15 8.97 -4.57
N THR A 213 -13.15 9.69 -5.07
CA THR A 213 -13.77 9.41 -6.38
C THR A 213 -13.76 10.68 -7.23
N ASN A 214 -13.28 10.59 -8.46
CA ASN A 214 -13.50 11.62 -9.48
C ASN A 214 -14.25 10.99 -10.67
N LYS A 215 -14.31 11.67 -11.83
CA LYS A 215 -15.05 11.16 -13.00
C LYS A 215 -14.39 9.95 -13.67
N SER A 216 -13.09 9.76 -13.51
CA SER A 216 -12.27 8.80 -14.28
C SER A 216 -11.60 7.73 -13.41
N ASP A 217 -11.51 7.94 -12.10
CA ASP A 217 -10.74 7.13 -11.17
C ASP A 217 -11.38 7.06 -9.77
N THR A 218 -10.99 6.03 -9.02
CA THR A 218 -11.37 5.83 -7.62
C THR A 218 -10.15 5.35 -6.84
N LEU A 219 -9.68 6.19 -5.93
CA LEU A 219 -8.54 5.89 -5.06
C LEU A 219 -9.03 5.39 -3.70
N LYS A 220 -8.37 4.36 -3.17
CA LYS A 220 -8.71 3.76 -1.88
C LYS A 220 -7.54 3.86 -0.92
N TYR A 221 -7.82 4.36 0.28
CA TYR A 221 -6.85 4.55 1.34
C TYR A 221 -7.34 3.89 2.64
N GLY A 222 -6.41 3.30 3.37
CA GLY A 222 -6.58 3.04 4.80
C GLY A 222 -6.27 4.32 5.58
N ILE A 223 -7.02 4.58 6.64
CA ILE A 223 -6.75 5.66 7.57
C ILE A 223 -5.96 5.06 8.72
N ASP A 224 -4.70 5.45 8.87
CA ASP A 224 -3.89 5.05 10.03
C ASP A 224 -4.11 6.02 11.19
N TYR A 225 -4.14 7.33 10.90
CA TYR A 225 -4.38 8.35 11.91
C TYR A 225 -4.86 9.68 11.30
N ILE A 226 -5.87 10.33 11.88
CA ILE A 226 -6.29 11.71 11.53
C ILE A 226 -6.63 12.46 12.81
N SER A 227 -5.94 13.57 13.03
CA SER A 227 -6.24 14.56 14.07
C SER A 227 -6.42 15.96 13.47
N GLU A 228 -6.50 16.98 14.31
CA GLU A 228 -6.59 18.37 13.81
C GLU A 228 -5.33 18.84 13.09
N LYS A 229 -4.17 18.25 13.40
CA LYS A 229 -2.86 18.69 12.90
C LYS A 229 -2.20 17.68 11.95
N ASN A 230 -2.44 16.39 12.17
CA ASN A 230 -1.71 15.33 11.47
C ASN A 230 -2.67 14.39 10.75
N MET A 231 -2.27 13.91 9.57
CA MET A 231 -2.99 12.92 8.80
C MET A 231 -2.03 11.91 8.20
N THR A 232 -2.25 10.63 8.52
CA THR A 232 -1.50 9.48 8.02
C THR A 232 -2.46 8.54 7.30
N LEU A 233 -2.18 8.31 6.01
CA LEU A 233 -2.98 7.47 5.13
C LEU A 233 -2.11 6.38 4.50
N ILE A 234 -2.72 5.24 4.20
CA ILE A 234 -2.08 4.11 3.51
C ILE A 234 -2.74 3.95 2.16
N PHE A 235 -1.99 4.14 1.06
CA PHE A 235 -2.53 3.90 -0.27
C PHE A 235 -2.66 2.40 -0.53
N LEU A 236 -3.88 1.87 -0.44
CA LEU A 236 -4.12 0.42 -0.39
C LEU A 236 -3.57 -0.37 -1.59
N PRO A 237 -3.61 0.14 -2.85
CA PRO A 237 -3.05 -0.60 -3.98
C PRO A 237 -1.54 -0.87 -3.90
N ARG A 238 -0.78 -0.02 -3.17
CA ARG A 238 0.70 -0.13 -3.08
C ARG A 238 1.21 -0.30 -1.66
N GLY A 239 0.39 -0.10 -0.64
CA GLY A 239 0.78 -0.15 0.78
C GLY A 239 1.66 1.01 1.23
N ASN A 240 1.79 2.08 0.43
CA ASN A 240 2.65 3.22 0.78
C ASN A 240 1.97 4.16 1.77
N PHE A 241 2.70 4.58 2.79
CA PHE A 241 2.24 5.58 3.75
C PHE A 241 2.47 7.00 3.26
N HIS A 242 1.41 7.79 3.32
CA HIS A 242 1.36 9.22 3.04
C HIS A 242 1.16 9.95 4.37
N TYR A 243 2.06 10.87 4.66
CA TYR A 243 2.07 11.63 5.91
C TYR A 243 1.87 13.11 5.58
N TYR A 244 0.94 13.75 6.27
CA TYR A 244 0.61 15.14 6.08
C TYR A 244 0.51 15.89 7.40
N GLU A 245 0.93 17.14 7.37
CA GLU A 245 0.73 18.12 8.44
C GLU A 245 -0.15 19.25 7.91
N ARG A 246 -1.13 19.68 8.72
CA ARG A 246 -1.99 20.79 8.36
C ARG A 246 -1.19 22.10 8.43
N LYS A 247 -1.22 22.87 7.35
CA LYS A 247 -0.68 24.23 7.32
C LYS A 247 -1.55 25.12 8.21
N GLU A 248 -0.95 25.69 9.26
CA GLU A 248 -1.59 26.70 10.12
C GLU A 248 -1.84 28.02 9.39
#